data_AF-A0AAE9YWI4-F1
#
_entry.id   AF-A0AAE9YWI4-F1
#
_cell.length_a   1.000
_cell.length_b   1.000
_cell.length_c   1.000
_cell.angle_alpha   90.00
_cell.angle_beta   90.00
_cell.angle_gamma   90.00
#
_symmetry.space_group_name_H-M   'P 1'
#
loop_
_entity.id
_entity.type
_entity.pdbx_description
1 polymer ?
#
loop_
_entity_poly.entity_id
_entity_poly.type
_entity_poly.pdbx_seq_one_letter_code
_entity_poly.pdbx_strand_id
1 'polypeptide(L)'
;MSTLDTIREKLASCQPVMGLDLSGEVLQQQDLTGAIFINCNFTGVSLESCQLNRAVFTQCNFSRAKVADCSLCQANFIQCDFKEANWQSHCEMAMLSECDFSGGSWQEIKVQSCTLNQCNFAGVKFNQCQFHTVTLTDIEVTKASYSGCIFTNIVWNNTDFKTILLTQCAFTQALLLGCDLSGQDLTATVFKQCTCNDSLLVGTKLAKADLQSSNFSKCVLTGTDFSGALLTQALFIESKITACIFEQADLSSANFQQAEIKDSKFAACPLAMAWFKGIKGTGLDFSQCDLSYANFSYAQLNKCNFNKSTFLRTNFHAVKQDDCSYKGADKSQLLTTDEEQQAMDEKLIESGVTP
;
A
#
# COMPACT_ATOMS: atom_id res chain seq x y z
N MET A 1 -15.68 -9.80 48.76
CA MET A 1 -14.60 -10.26 47.87
C MET A 1 -14.41 -9.17 46.83
N SER A 2 -13.19 -8.70 46.59
CA SER A 2 -12.98 -7.65 45.57
C SER A 2 -13.19 -8.24 44.17
N THR A 3 -13.47 -7.38 43.18
CA THR A 3 -13.54 -7.76 41.75
C THR A 3 -12.26 -8.47 41.30
N LEU A 4 -11.09 -8.01 41.78
CA LEU A 4 -9.79 -8.64 41.56
C LEU A 4 -9.66 -10.04 42.18
N ASP A 5 -10.16 -10.25 43.40
CA ASP A 5 -10.11 -11.56 44.04
C ASP A 5 -10.93 -12.59 43.24
N THR A 6 -12.10 -12.19 42.74
CA THR A 6 -12.93 -13.03 41.89
C THR A 6 -12.21 -13.39 40.58
N ILE A 7 -11.52 -12.45 39.95
CA ILE A 7 -10.72 -12.71 38.74
C ILE A 7 -9.61 -13.72 39.06
N ARG A 8 -8.86 -13.52 40.15
CA ARG A 8 -7.77 -14.40 40.56
C ARG A 8 -8.23 -15.82 40.89
N GLU A 9 -9.38 -15.97 41.55
CA GLU A 9 -9.96 -17.27 41.85
C GLU A 9 -10.34 -18.02 40.55
N LYS A 10 -10.93 -17.31 39.58
CA LYS A 10 -11.30 -17.87 38.28
C LYS A 10 -10.07 -18.29 37.47
N LEU A 11 -9.03 -17.46 37.45
CA LEU A 11 -7.74 -17.77 36.84
C LEU A 11 -7.09 -19.00 37.46
N ALA A 12 -7.00 -19.07 38.78
CA ALA A 12 -6.40 -20.19 39.50
C ALA A 12 -7.13 -21.52 39.28
N SER A 13 -8.43 -21.46 38.96
CA SER A 13 -9.28 -22.62 38.65
C SER A 13 -9.45 -22.88 37.14
N CYS A 14 -8.74 -22.14 36.28
CA CYS A 14 -8.87 -22.19 34.82
C CYS A 14 -10.33 -22.04 34.32
N GLN A 15 -11.12 -21.23 35.02
CA GLN A 15 -12.50 -20.94 34.66
C GLN A 15 -12.62 -19.58 33.96
N PRO A 16 -13.57 -19.42 33.01
CA PRO A 16 -13.85 -18.13 32.43
C PRO A 16 -14.48 -17.18 33.45
N VAL A 17 -14.11 -15.90 33.37
CA VAL A 17 -14.78 -14.80 34.06
C VAL A 17 -15.94 -14.35 33.17
N MET A 18 -17.17 -14.45 33.67
CA MET A 18 -18.36 -14.19 32.88
C MET A 18 -19.22 -13.10 33.51
N GLY A 19 -19.68 -12.13 32.71
CA GLY A 19 -20.68 -11.14 33.14
C GLY A 19 -20.21 -10.18 34.24
N LEU A 20 -18.91 -10.08 34.50
CA LEU A 20 -18.37 -9.26 35.57
C LEU A 20 -18.35 -7.78 35.15
N ASP A 21 -18.81 -6.90 36.04
CA ASP A 21 -18.69 -5.46 35.85
C ASP A 21 -17.40 -4.96 36.50
N LEU A 22 -16.52 -4.41 35.66
CA LEU A 22 -15.21 -3.84 35.95
C LEU A 22 -15.14 -2.38 35.48
N SER A 23 -16.29 -1.74 35.30
CA SER A 23 -16.34 -0.37 34.80
C SER A 23 -15.62 0.61 35.73
N GLY A 24 -14.73 1.42 35.16
CA GLY A 24 -13.92 2.40 35.87
C GLY A 24 -12.83 1.82 36.78
N GLU A 25 -12.66 0.49 36.84
CA GLU A 25 -11.65 -0.14 37.66
C GLU A 25 -10.22 0.21 37.20
N VAL A 26 -9.29 0.19 38.15
CA VAL A 26 -7.86 0.43 37.91
C VAL A 26 -7.12 -0.89 38.10
N LEU A 27 -6.92 -1.60 37.00
CA LEU A 27 -6.33 -2.94 36.99
C LEU A 27 -4.83 -2.92 36.65
N GLN A 28 -4.08 -1.94 37.13
CA GLN A 28 -2.68 -1.77 36.71
C GLN A 28 -1.79 -2.95 37.14
N GLN A 29 -0.83 -3.30 36.29
CA GLN A 29 0.22 -4.29 36.55
C GLN A 29 -0.29 -5.69 36.93
N GLN A 30 -1.52 -6.04 36.51
CA GLN A 30 -2.06 -7.37 36.78
C GLN A 30 -1.55 -8.38 35.76
N ASP A 31 -1.30 -9.60 36.24
CA ASP A 31 -1.09 -10.76 35.39
C ASP A 31 -2.43 -11.43 35.09
N LEU A 32 -2.89 -11.27 33.86
CA LEU A 32 -4.11 -11.83 33.31
C LEU A 32 -3.77 -12.76 32.12
N THR A 33 -2.56 -13.34 32.13
CA THR A 33 -2.09 -14.26 31.09
C THR A 33 -3.04 -15.46 30.98
N GLY A 34 -3.51 -15.73 29.77
CA GLY A 34 -4.43 -16.84 29.50
C GLY A 34 -5.85 -16.66 30.06
N ALA A 35 -6.17 -15.49 30.62
CA ALA A 35 -7.50 -15.22 31.14
C ALA A 35 -8.55 -15.32 30.03
N ILE A 36 -9.73 -15.86 30.36
CA ILE A 36 -10.87 -15.89 29.44
C ILE A 36 -11.98 -15.03 30.05
N PHE A 37 -12.34 -13.96 29.35
CA PHE A 37 -13.42 -13.05 29.73
C PHE A 37 -14.55 -13.11 28.70
N ILE A 38 -15.79 -13.27 29.17
CA ILE A 38 -16.97 -13.41 28.32
C ILE A 38 -18.07 -12.48 28.83
N ASN A 39 -18.60 -11.60 27.98
CA ASN A 39 -19.69 -10.68 28.33
C ASN A 39 -19.37 -9.78 29.54
N CYS A 40 -18.10 -9.42 29.74
CA CYS A 40 -17.68 -8.56 30.84
C CYS A 40 -17.68 -7.08 30.44
N ASN A 41 -17.95 -6.21 31.41
CA ASN A 41 -17.93 -4.76 31.21
C ASN A 41 -16.64 -4.16 31.74
N PHE A 42 -15.78 -3.69 30.84
CA PHE A 42 -14.53 -2.98 31.08
C PHE A 42 -14.62 -1.49 30.71
N THR A 43 -15.83 -0.91 30.67
CA THR A 43 -16.01 0.50 30.26
C THR A 43 -15.14 1.41 31.12
N GLY A 44 -14.27 2.21 30.50
CA GLY A 44 -13.42 3.16 31.20
C GLY A 44 -12.33 2.55 32.09
N VAL A 45 -12.07 1.24 31.99
CA VAL A 45 -11.01 0.57 32.78
C VAL A 45 -9.63 1.12 32.44
N SER A 46 -8.71 1.11 33.41
CA SER A 46 -7.28 1.30 33.17
C SER A 46 -6.54 -0.04 33.27
N LEU A 47 -5.93 -0.49 32.16
CA LEU A 47 -5.17 -1.74 32.07
C LEU A 47 -3.65 -1.53 32.05
N GLU A 48 -3.18 -0.37 32.51
CA GLU A 48 -1.78 0.02 32.36
C GLU A 48 -0.79 -1.06 32.86
N SER A 49 0.18 -1.41 32.02
CA SER A 49 1.21 -2.42 32.33
C SER A 49 0.68 -3.84 32.60
N CYS A 50 -0.54 -4.18 32.18
CA CYS A 50 -1.06 -5.53 32.32
C CYS A 50 -0.37 -6.55 31.40
N GLN A 51 -0.24 -7.79 31.89
CA GLN A 51 0.10 -8.95 31.07
C GLN A 51 -1.19 -9.60 30.60
N LEU A 52 -1.49 -9.48 29.31
CA LEU A 52 -2.69 -9.99 28.65
C LEU A 52 -2.32 -11.06 27.60
N ASN A 53 -1.13 -11.64 27.73
CA ASN A 53 -0.63 -12.63 26.80
C ASN A 53 -1.59 -13.83 26.76
N ARG A 54 -1.97 -14.27 25.55
CA ARG A 54 -2.87 -15.41 25.32
C ARG A 54 -4.25 -15.27 25.99
N ALA A 55 -4.59 -14.08 26.47
CA ALA A 55 -5.92 -13.82 27.01
C ALA A 55 -6.95 -13.79 25.89
N VAL A 56 -8.18 -14.21 26.19
CA VAL A 56 -9.30 -14.26 25.26
C VAL A 56 -10.43 -13.40 25.81
N PHE A 57 -10.88 -12.45 25.01
CA PHE A 57 -12.00 -11.59 25.30
C PHE A 57 -13.09 -11.79 24.26
N THR A 58 -14.26 -12.22 24.70
CA THR A 58 -15.42 -12.44 23.83
C THR A 58 -16.57 -11.56 24.29
N GLN A 59 -17.12 -10.74 23.37
CA GLN A 59 -18.30 -9.91 23.64
C GLN A 59 -18.11 -8.98 24.85
N CYS A 60 -16.89 -8.52 25.08
CA CYS A 60 -16.57 -7.63 26.19
C CYS A 60 -16.66 -6.16 25.76
N ASN A 61 -17.06 -5.29 26.69
CA ASN A 61 -17.15 -3.85 26.44
C ASN A 61 -15.95 -3.13 27.05
N PHE A 62 -15.06 -2.61 26.23
CA PHE A 62 -13.90 -1.78 26.57
C PHE A 62 -14.06 -0.31 26.12
N SER A 63 -15.28 0.18 25.92
CA SER A 63 -15.49 1.56 25.50
C SER A 63 -14.80 2.51 26.49
N ARG A 64 -14.04 3.48 25.97
CA ARG A 64 -13.24 4.46 26.75
C ARG A 64 -12.16 3.85 27.64
N ALA A 65 -11.80 2.58 27.46
CA ALA A 65 -10.71 1.96 28.19
C ALA A 65 -9.35 2.59 27.85
N LYS A 66 -8.40 2.50 28.78
CA LYS A 66 -6.99 2.85 28.58
C LYS A 66 -6.15 1.58 28.55
N VAL A 67 -5.59 1.29 27.39
CA VAL A 67 -4.71 0.13 27.16
C VAL A 67 -3.31 0.67 26.90
N ALA A 68 -2.54 0.82 27.98
CA ALA A 68 -1.21 1.42 27.96
C ALA A 68 -0.16 0.44 28.46
N ASP A 69 0.98 0.34 27.77
CA ASP A 69 2.10 -0.53 28.13
C ASP A 69 1.73 -2.00 28.40
N CYS A 70 0.65 -2.48 27.79
CA CYS A 70 0.20 -3.86 27.90
C CYS A 70 1.00 -4.78 26.97
N SER A 71 1.22 -6.01 27.42
CA SER A 71 1.66 -7.10 26.55
C SER A 71 0.45 -7.91 26.08
N LEU A 72 0.20 -7.90 24.77
CA LEU A 72 -0.95 -8.55 24.14
C LEU A 72 -0.52 -9.68 23.20
N CYS A 73 0.59 -10.36 23.53
CA CYS A 73 1.14 -11.43 22.70
C CYS A 73 0.14 -12.59 22.60
N GLN A 74 -0.28 -12.94 21.38
CA GLN A 74 -1.25 -14.00 21.11
C GLN A 74 -2.62 -13.79 21.78
N ALA A 75 -2.96 -12.56 22.16
CA ALA A 75 -4.27 -12.24 22.70
C ALA A 75 -5.36 -12.32 21.61
N ASN A 76 -6.57 -12.69 21.98
CA ASN A 76 -7.70 -12.76 21.06
C ASN A 76 -8.86 -11.88 21.55
N PHE A 77 -9.34 -11.00 20.68
CA PHE A 77 -10.50 -10.15 20.90
C PHE A 77 -11.55 -10.46 19.85
N ILE A 78 -12.71 -10.94 20.30
CA ILE A 78 -13.81 -11.37 19.44
C ILE A 78 -15.05 -10.56 19.82
N GLN A 79 -15.62 -9.84 18.87
CA GLN A 79 -16.86 -9.07 19.07
C GLN A 79 -16.78 -8.09 20.25
N CYS A 80 -15.62 -7.47 20.46
CA CYS A 80 -15.40 -6.54 21.57
C CYS A 80 -15.65 -5.09 21.14
N ASP A 81 -16.22 -4.28 22.03
CA ASP A 81 -16.43 -2.84 21.81
C ASP A 81 -15.24 -2.07 22.41
N PHE A 82 -14.49 -1.33 21.60
CA PHE A 82 -13.39 -0.45 21.97
C PHE A 82 -13.67 1.01 21.57
N LYS A 83 -14.94 1.41 21.46
CA LYS A 83 -15.31 2.78 21.09
C LYS A 83 -14.64 3.79 22.00
N GLU A 84 -14.04 4.81 21.41
CA GLU A 84 -13.34 5.89 22.14
C GLU A 84 -12.21 5.39 23.07
N ALA A 85 -11.74 4.14 22.92
CA ALA A 85 -10.64 3.62 23.72
C ALA A 85 -9.30 4.19 23.27
N ASN A 86 -8.37 4.29 24.21
CA ASN A 86 -7.01 4.78 23.97
C ASN A 86 -6.01 3.63 24.05
N TRP A 87 -5.23 3.46 23.00
CA TRP A 87 -4.26 2.37 22.86
C TRP A 87 -2.84 2.91 22.68
N GLN A 88 -1.94 2.50 23.56
CA GLN A 88 -0.51 2.78 23.51
C GLN A 88 0.22 1.56 24.07
N SER A 89 0.33 0.49 23.29
CA SER A 89 0.80 -0.82 23.76
C SER A 89 1.50 -1.61 22.66
N HIS A 90 1.82 -2.87 22.94
CA HIS A 90 2.36 -3.80 21.95
C HIS A 90 1.43 -4.99 21.74
N CYS A 91 0.96 -5.13 20.49
CA CYS A 91 0.22 -6.28 20.02
C CYS A 91 1.14 -7.12 19.13
N GLU A 92 1.36 -8.37 19.51
CA GLU A 92 2.11 -9.33 18.70
C GLU A 92 1.30 -10.61 18.52
N MET A 93 1.17 -11.10 17.27
CA MET A 93 0.43 -12.33 16.96
C MET A 93 -1.01 -12.33 17.49
N ALA A 94 -1.59 -11.15 17.71
CA ALA A 94 -2.94 -11.00 18.23
C ALA A 94 -3.98 -11.14 17.11
N MET A 95 -5.15 -11.66 17.48
CA MET A 95 -6.31 -11.74 16.59
C MET A 95 -7.38 -10.80 17.09
N LEU A 96 -7.84 -9.90 16.22
CA LEU A 96 -8.95 -9.00 16.50
C LEU A 96 -10.02 -9.24 15.44
N SER A 97 -11.16 -9.77 15.85
CA SER A 97 -12.28 -10.11 14.95
C SER A 97 -13.53 -9.40 15.40
N GLU A 98 -14.22 -8.74 14.45
CA GLU A 98 -15.52 -8.08 14.69
C GLU A 98 -15.47 -7.05 15.83
N CYS A 99 -14.31 -6.43 16.05
CA CYS A 99 -14.11 -5.44 17.10
C CYS A 99 -14.38 -4.02 16.60
N ASP A 100 -14.98 -3.18 17.46
CA ASP A 100 -15.30 -1.79 17.12
C ASP A 100 -14.37 -0.81 17.84
N PHE A 101 -13.45 -0.19 17.12
CA PHE A 101 -12.51 0.82 17.65
C PHE A 101 -12.96 2.25 17.39
N SER A 102 -14.17 2.46 16.84
CA SER A 102 -14.56 3.76 16.28
C SER A 102 -14.45 4.92 17.27
N GLY A 103 -13.98 6.07 16.76
CA GLY A 103 -13.72 7.27 17.56
C GLY A 103 -12.55 7.16 18.55
N GLY A 104 -11.85 6.02 18.63
CA GLY A 104 -10.70 5.81 19.48
C GLY A 104 -9.41 6.51 19.01
N SER A 105 -8.36 6.36 19.82
CA SER A 105 -7.03 6.90 19.53
C SER A 105 -5.94 5.88 19.79
N TRP A 106 -5.08 5.67 18.81
CA TRP A 106 -3.92 4.79 18.87
C TRP A 106 -2.66 5.66 18.78
N GLN A 107 -1.81 5.58 19.80
CA GLN A 107 -0.61 6.40 19.93
C GLN A 107 0.58 5.47 20.12
N GLU A 108 1.59 5.57 19.25
CA GLU A 108 2.86 4.82 19.33
C GLU A 108 2.71 3.29 19.47
N ILE A 109 1.53 2.75 19.17
CA ILE A 109 1.26 1.32 19.27
C ILE A 109 2.06 0.56 18.22
N LYS A 110 2.60 -0.59 18.62
CA LYS A 110 3.28 -1.54 17.74
C LYS A 110 2.39 -2.75 17.51
N VAL A 111 1.97 -2.95 16.27
CA VAL A 111 1.13 -4.06 15.84
C VAL A 111 1.95 -4.96 14.93
N GLN A 112 2.29 -6.15 15.40
CA GLN A 112 3.21 -7.06 14.74
C GLN A 112 2.56 -8.43 14.52
N SER A 113 2.58 -8.92 13.28
CA SER A 113 2.08 -10.27 12.96
C SER A 113 0.62 -10.49 13.38
N CYS A 114 -0.18 -9.41 13.42
CA CYS A 114 -1.59 -9.47 13.85
C CYS A 114 -2.53 -9.62 12.66
N THR A 115 -3.69 -10.22 12.91
CA THR A 115 -4.80 -10.27 11.96
C THR A 115 -5.96 -9.47 12.53
N LEU A 116 -6.45 -8.50 11.75
CA LEU A 116 -7.63 -7.71 12.10
C LEU A 116 -8.67 -7.92 11.01
N ASN A 117 -9.79 -8.52 11.40
CA ASN A 117 -10.84 -8.95 10.49
C ASN A 117 -12.17 -8.34 10.91
N GLN A 118 -12.90 -7.74 9.96
CA GLN A 118 -14.22 -7.16 10.23
C GLN A 118 -14.19 -6.12 11.36
N CYS A 119 -13.06 -5.41 11.49
CA CYS A 119 -12.90 -4.37 12.51
C CYS A 119 -13.37 -3.01 11.99
N ASN A 120 -13.99 -2.24 12.90
CA ASN A 120 -14.38 -0.87 12.62
C ASN A 120 -13.36 0.12 13.17
N PHE A 121 -12.66 0.84 12.29
CA PHE A 121 -11.73 1.92 12.61
C PHE A 121 -12.26 3.30 12.20
N ALA A 122 -13.58 3.46 12.01
CA ALA A 122 -14.15 4.72 11.61
C ALA A 122 -13.78 5.85 12.60
N GLY A 123 -13.22 6.94 12.06
CA GLY A 123 -12.81 8.10 12.84
C GLY A 123 -11.64 7.89 13.81
N VAL A 124 -10.94 6.75 13.75
CA VAL A 124 -9.80 6.47 14.63
C VAL A 124 -8.61 7.34 14.25
N LYS A 125 -7.93 7.85 15.27
CA LYS A 125 -6.68 8.59 15.11
C LYS A 125 -5.49 7.70 15.41
N PHE A 126 -4.70 7.39 14.38
CA PHE A 126 -3.43 6.70 14.51
C PHE A 126 -2.29 7.72 14.45
N ASN A 127 -1.46 7.74 15.49
CA ASN A 127 -0.34 8.66 15.56
C ASN A 127 0.93 7.90 15.93
N GLN A 128 1.95 8.00 15.08
CA GLN A 128 3.24 7.35 15.24
C GLN A 128 3.15 5.82 15.44
N CYS A 129 2.08 5.21 14.95
CA CYS A 129 1.87 3.77 15.04
C CYS A 129 2.74 3.00 14.04
N GLN A 130 3.12 1.78 14.41
CA GLN A 130 3.89 0.88 13.57
C GLN A 130 3.11 -0.40 13.30
N PHE A 131 2.92 -0.72 12.03
CA PHE A 131 2.27 -1.93 11.57
C PHE A 131 3.30 -2.78 10.82
N HIS A 132 3.60 -3.97 11.33
CA HIS A 132 4.56 -4.88 10.74
C HIS A 132 3.94 -6.25 10.50
N THR A 133 3.84 -6.68 9.23
CA THR A 133 3.24 -7.97 8.87
C THR A 133 1.81 -8.09 9.39
N VAL A 134 0.96 -7.12 9.02
CA VAL A 134 -0.43 -7.04 9.49
C VAL A 134 -1.38 -7.30 8.34
N THR A 135 -2.34 -8.20 8.56
CA THR A 135 -3.41 -8.46 7.58
C THR A 135 -4.68 -7.75 8.01
N LEU A 136 -5.22 -6.92 7.12
CA LEU A 136 -6.46 -6.19 7.33
C LEU A 136 -7.50 -6.65 6.30
N THR A 137 -8.57 -7.27 6.79
CA THR A 137 -9.64 -7.81 5.95
C THR A 137 -10.98 -7.25 6.40
N ASP A 138 -11.80 -6.83 5.44
CA ASP A 138 -13.15 -6.30 5.67
C ASP A 138 -13.21 -5.20 6.73
N ILE A 139 -12.23 -4.29 6.71
CA ILE A 139 -12.14 -3.19 7.69
C ILE A 139 -12.91 -1.96 7.23
N GLU A 140 -13.51 -1.25 8.18
CA GLU A 140 -14.08 0.08 7.97
C GLU A 140 -13.07 1.14 8.44
N VAL A 141 -12.69 2.08 7.56
CA VAL A 141 -11.67 3.11 7.87
C VAL A 141 -12.16 4.53 7.60
N THR A 142 -13.45 4.72 7.35
CA THR A 142 -14.01 6.03 7.01
C THR A 142 -13.62 7.08 8.06
N LYS A 143 -13.01 8.19 7.60
CA LYS A 143 -12.52 9.31 8.42
C LYS A 143 -11.38 8.95 9.39
N ALA A 144 -10.75 7.79 9.25
CA ALA A 144 -9.53 7.48 9.98
C ALA A 144 -8.40 8.44 9.56
N SER A 145 -7.54 8.82 10.50
CA SER A 145 -6.36 9.64 10.23
C SER A 145 -5.09 8.94 10.69
N TYR A 146 -4.09 8.91 9.83
CA TYR A 146 -2.78 8.34 10.09
C TYR A 146 -1.72 9.43 10.01
N SER A 147 -1.04 9.67 11.12
CA SER A 147 0.01 10.69 11.25
C SER A 147 1.31 10.03 11.70
N GLY A 148 2.37 10.13 10.90
CA GLY A 148 3.67 9.54 11.24
C GLY A 148 3.67 8.00 11.31
N CYS A 149 2.66 7.34 10.74
CA CYS A 149 2.53 5.89 10.79
C CYS A 149 3.46 5.19 9.80
N ILE A 150 4.01 4.06 10.21
CA ILE A 150 4.87 3.21 9.38
C ILE A 150 4.16 1.89 9.12
N PHE A 151 4.07 1.53 7.85
CA PHE A 151 3.44 0.32 7.38
C PHE A 151 4.45 -0.54 6.62
N THR A 152 4.84 -1.65 7.23
CA THR A 152 5.78 -2.61 6.66
C THR A 152 5.10 -3.94 6.46
N ASN A 153 5.09 -4.47 5.23
CA ASN A 153 4.46 -5.75 4.92
C ASN A 153 2.98 -5.80 5.37
N ILE A 154 2.25 -4.70 5.16
CA ILE A 154 0.80 -4.64 5.46
C ILE A 154 -0.01 -5.07 4.24
N VAL A 155 -1.18 -5.66 4.48
CA VAL A 155 -2.15 -5.99 3.44
C VAL A 155 -3.42 -5.18 3.62
N TRP A 156 -3.72 -4.32 2.64
CA TRP A 156 -4.99 -3.63 2.46
C TRP A 156 -5.60 -4.03 1.13
N ASN A 157 -6.84 -4.51 1.18
CA ASN A 157 -7.60 -4.93 0.02
C ASN A 157 -8.84 -4.05 -0.14
N ASN A 158 -9.12 -3.61 -1.36
CA ASN A 158 -10.37 -2.92 -1.75
C ASN A 158 -10.73 -1.72 -0.84
N THR A 159 -9.72 -1.01 -0.33
CA THR A 159 -9.92 0.08 0.63
C THR A 159 -10.03 1.42 -0.10
N ASP A 160 -11.01 2.24 0.28
CA ASP A 160 -11.17 3.61 -0.22
C ASP A 160 -10.30 4.59 0.59
N PHE A 161 -9.12 4.93 0.05
CA PHE A 161 -8.21 5.87 0.69
C PHE A 161 -8.69 7.32 0.58
N LYS A 162 -9.68 7.67 -0.26
CA LYS A 162 -10.24 9.04 -0.29
C LYS A 162 -10.89 9.39 1.04
N THR A 163 -11.32 8.39 1.81
CA THR A 163 -11.97 8.56 3.11
C THR A 163 -10.99 8.72 4.27
N ILE A 164 -9.68 8.49 4.03
CA ILE A 164 -8.65 8.55 5.07
C ILE A 164 -7.72 9.74 4.86
N LEU A 165 -7.15 10.22 5.96
CA LEU A 165 -6.10 11.22 5.95
C LEU A 165 -4.75 10.56 6.21
N LEU A 166 -3.80 10.71 5.29
CA LEU A 166 -2.42 10.29 5.46
C LEU A 166 -1.53 11.52 5.64
N THR A 167 -0.68 11.54 6.66
CA THR A 167 0.29 12.62 6.88
C THR A 167 1.59 12.03 7.40
N GLN A 168 2.70 12.30 6.70
CA GLN A 168 4.03 11.81 7.09
C GLN A 168 4.09 10.28 7.28
N CYS A 169 3.28 9.53 6.53
CA CYS A 169 3.30 8.07 6.56
C CYS A 169 4.41 7.49 5.68
N ALA A 170 4.78 6.24 5.96
CA ALA A 170 5.70 5.46 5.14
C ALA A 170 5.14 4.06 4.88
N PHE A 171 5.29 3.60 3.65
CA PHE A 171 4.89 2.29 3.17
C PHE A 171 6.10 1.56 2.62
N THR A 172 6.35 0.35 3.10
CA THR A 172 7.41 -0.51 2.59
C THR A 172 6.87 -1.92 2.48
N GLN A 173 6.98 -2.51 1.29
CA GLN A 173 6.46 -3.86 1.03
C GLN A 173 4.95 -3.98 1.31
N ALA A 174 4.20 -2.89 1.19
CA ALA A 174 2.76 -2.90 1.41
C ALA A 174 2.03 -3.49 0.19
N LEU A 175 0.99 -4.30 0.44
CA LEU A 175 0.04 -4.75 -0.56
C LEU A 175 -1.22 -3.89 -0.45
N LEU A 176 -1.50 -3.12 -1.51
CA LEU A 176 -2.58 -2.16 -1.65
C LEU A 176 -3.44 -2.58 -2.85
N LEU A 177 -4.07 -3.75 -2.75
CA LEU A 177 -4.72 -4.38 -3.91
C LEU A 177 -6.13 -3.81 -4.11
N GLY A 178 -6.45 -3.38 -5.32
CA GLY A 178 -7.76 -2.81 -5.65
C GLY A 178 -8.14 -1.57 -4.84
N CYS A 179 -7.16 -0.81 -4.33
CA CYS A 179 -7.41 0.35 -3.49
C CYS A 179 -7.69 1.61 -4.34
N ASP A 180 -8.45 2.55 -3.79
CA ASP A 180 -8.67 3.86 -4.41
C ASP A 180 -7.85 4.93 -3.72
N LEU A 181 -6.69 5.26 -4.28
CA LEU A 181 -5.73 6.28 -3.83
C LEU A 181 -5.97 7.65 -4.48
N SER A 182 -7.09 7.82 -5.17
CA SER A 182 -7.36 9.03 -5.96
C SER A 182 -7.36 10.30 -5.09
N GLY A 183 -6.72 11.36 -5.59
CA GLY A 183 -6.65 12.66 -4.93
C GLY A 183 -5.74 12.73 -3.68
N GLN A 184 -5.12 11.62 -3.27
CA GLN A 184 -4.22 11.61 -2.13
C GLN A 184 -2.93 12.40 -2.41
N ASP A 185 -2.42 13.06 -1.36
CA ASP A 185 -1.13 13.73 -1.39
C ASP A 185 -0.08 12.85 -0.70
N LEU A 186 0.70 12.15 -1.51
CA LEU A 186 1.80 11.25 -1.12
C LEU A 186 3.15 11.81 -1.57
N THR A 187 3.24 13.15 -1.66
CA THR A 187 4.46 13.86 -2.03
C THR A 187 5.58 13.52 -1.06
N ALA A 188 6.75 13.15 -1.59
CA ALA A 188 7.94 12.76 -0.84
C ALA A 188 7.74 11.58 0.14
N THR A 189 6.68 10.79 -0.03
CA THR A 189 6.42 9.60 0.78
C THR A 189 7.39 8.47 0.44
N VAL A 190 7.81 7.71 1.45
CA VAL A 190 8.46 6.41 1.24
C VAL A 190 7.37 5.40 0.88
N PHE A 191 7.45 4.83 -0.32
CA PHE A 191 6.45 3.91 -0.87
C PHE A 191 7.17 2.83 -1.68
N LYS A 192 8.14 2.16 -1.05
CA LYS A 192 9.07 1.24 -1.72
C LYS A 192 8.53 -0.17 -1.75
N GLN A 193 8.80 -0.88 -2.85
CA GLN A 193 8.45 -2.30 -2.99
C GLN A 193 6.96 -2.58 -2.74
N CYS A 194 6.09 -1.59 -2.95
CA CYS A 194 4.67 -1.70 -2.69
C CYS A 194 3.96 -2.26 -3.92
N THR A 195 2.90 -3.04 -3.71
CA THR A 195 2.09 -3.60 -4.79
C THR A 195 0.72 -2.95 -4.79
N CYS A 196 0.38 -2.24 -5.86
CA CYS A 196 -0.87 -1.51 -6.02
C CYS A 196 -1.77 -2.11 -7.10
N ASN A 197 -1.58 -3.37 -7.49
CA ASN A 197 -2.30 -3.96 -8.62
C ASN A 197 -3.80 -3.67 -8.60
N ASP A 198 -4.33 -3.36 -9.78
CA ASP A 198 -5.76 -3.07 -10.01
C ASP A 198 -6.29 -1.84 -9.21
N SER A 199 -5.41 -0.96 -8.72
CA SER A 199 -5.79 0.25 -7.98
C SER A 199 -6.03 1.47 -8.84
N LEU A 200 -6.70 2.47 -8.26
CA LEU A 200 -6.98 3.77 -8.86
C LEU A 200 -6.07 4.84 -8.25
N LEU A 201 -5.38 5.60 -9.09
CA LEU A 201 -4.47 6.69 -8.69
C LEU A 201 -4.83 8.02 -9.38
N VAL A 202 -6.12 8.33 -9.49
CA VAL A 202 -6.59 9.50 -10.24
C VAL A 202 -6.26 10.79 -9.47
N GLY A 203 -5.43 11.66 -10.06
CA GLY A 203 -5.01 12.92 -9.46
C GLY A 203 -4.16 12.78 -8.21
N THR A 204 -3.62 11.58 -7.95
CA THR A 204 -2.72 11.34 -6.80
C THR A 204 -1.40 12.07 -7.02
N LYS A 205 -0.88 12.70 -5.96
CA LYS A 205 0.44 13.34 -5.98
C LYS A 205 1.47 12.40 -5.37
N LEU A 206 2.48 12.07 -6.16
CA LEU A 206 3.62 11.22 -5.82
C LEU A 206 4.95 11.90 -6.18
N ALA A 207 4.93 13.24 -6.34
CA ALA A 207 6.13 14.00 -6.65
C ALA A 207 7.20 13.75 -5.58
N LYS A 208 8.43 13.48 -6.03
CA LYS A 208 9.59 13.16 -5.17
C LYS A 208 9.41 11.95 -4.25
N ALA A 209 8.38 11.15 -4.44
CA ALA A 209 8.17 9.93 -3.67
C ALA A 209 9.25 8.88 -4.00
N ASP A 210 9.53 8.02 -3.03
CA ASP A 210 10.44 6.90 -3.22
C ASP A 210 9.64 5.63 -3.53
N LEU A 211 9.55 5.29 -4.82
CA LEU A 211 8.68 4.27 -5.39
C LEU A 211 9.49 3.10 -5.98
N GLN A 212 10.74 2.94 -5.56
CA GLN A 212 11.66 1.94 -6.09
C GLN A 212 11.07 0.53 -5.99
N SER A 213 11.15 -0.20 -7.10
CA SER A 213 10.64 -1.57 -7.24
C SER A 213 9.15 -1.74 -6.88
N SER A 214 8.36 -0.67 -6.92
CA SER A 214 6.91 -0.75 -6.67
C SER A 214 6.16 -1.18 -7.93
N ASN A 215 5.04 -1.86 -7.73
CA ASN A 215 4.23 -2.47 -8.77
C ASN A 215 2.88 -1.76 -8.92
N PHE A 216 2.71 -1.06 -10.04
CA PHE A 216 1.51 -0.39 -10.50
C PHE A 216 0.88 -1.10 -11.72
N SER A 217 1.16 -2.39 -11.89
CA SER A 217 0.60 -3.16 -13.00
C SER A 217 -0.93 -3.16 -12.93
N LYS A 218 -1.59 -3.04 -14.09
CA LYS A 218 -3.05 -2.98 -14.23
C LYS A 218 -3.74 -1.82 -13.51
N CYS A 219 -2.99 -0.85 -12.99
CA CYS A 219 -3.57 0.34 -12.37
C CYS A 219 -4.20 1.27 -13.40
N VAL A 220 -5.13 2.10 -12.92
CA VAL A 220 -5.63 3.27 -13.64
C VAL A 220 -4.98 4.52 -13.04
N LEU A 221 -4.07 5.13 -13.81
CA LEU A 221 -3.33 6.33 -13.46
C LEU A 221 -3.80 7.46 -14.37
N THR A 222 -4.45 8.47 -13.81
CA THR A 222 -4.95 9.61 -14.59
C THR A 222 -4.60 10.90 -13.88
N GLY A 223 -3.81 11.77 -14.51
CA GLY A 223 -3.38 13.02 -13.89
C GLY A 223 -2.48 12.81 -12.67
N THR A 224 -1.88 11.62 -12.49
CA THR A 224 -0.96 11.32 -11.40
C THR A 224 0.35 12.08 -11.59
N ASP A 225 0.82 12.73 -10.54
CA ASP A 225 2.08 13.48 -10.54
C ASP A 225 3.22 12.65 -9.93
N PHE A 226 4.15 12.18 -10.76
CA PHE A 226 5.37 11.47 -10.38
C PHE A 226 6.62 12.35 -10.51
N SER A 227 6.49 13.68 -10.60
CA SER A 227 7.62 14.57 -10.90
C SER A 227 8.77 14.38 -9.90
N GLY A 228 9.96 14.09 -10.41
CA GLY A 228 11.16 13.87 -9.60
C GLY A 228 11.11 12.64 -8.67
N ALA A 229 10.16 11.71 -8.86
CA ALA A 229 10.07 10.49 -8.06
C ALA A 229 11.20 9.50 -8.39
N LEU A 230 11.50 8.59 -7.45
CA LEU A 230 12.41 7.46 -7.68
C LEU A 230 11.60 6.24 -8.07
N LEU A 231 11.62 5.87 -9.36
CA LEU A 231 10.84 4.78 -9.96
C LEU A 231 11.72 3.69 -10.57
N THR A 232 12.98 3.59 -10.12
CA THR A 232 13.91 2.56 -10.57
C THR A 232 13.29 1.17 -10.37
N GLN A 233 13.25 0.35 -11.44
CA GLN A 233 12.63 -0.98 -11.46
C GLN A 233 11.12 -1.02 -11.13
N ALA A 234 10.41 0.11 -11.23
CA ALA A 234 8.95 0.11 -11.04
C ALA A 234 8.23 -0.61 -12.18
N LEU A 235 7.10 -1.25 -11.87
CA LEU A 235 6.30 -2.00 -12.84
C LEU A 235 5.00 -1.26 -13.13
N PHE A 236 4.64 -1.14 -14.41
CA PHE A 236 3.44 -0.50 -14.94
C PHE A 236 2.78 -1.42 -16.00
N ILE A 237 2.97 -2.73 -15.88
CA ILE A 237 2.58 -3.71 -16.90
C ILE A 237 1.06 -3.68 -17.07
N GLU A 238 0.58 -3.62 -18.31
CA GLU A 238 -0.85 -3.57 -18.66
C GLU A 238 -1.63 -2.43 -17.98
N SER A 239 -0.95 -1.37 -17.53
CA SER A 239 -1.59 -0.23 -16.87
C SER A 239 -2.23 0.73 -17.89
N LYS A 240 -3.18 1.53 -17.42
CA LYS A 240 -3.77 2.65 -18.16
C LYS A 240 -3.24 3.95 -17.59
N ILE A 241 -2.42 4.66 -18.36
CA ILE A 241 -1.73 5.88 -17.95
C ILE A 241 -2.20 7.03 -18.84
N THR A 242 -2.83 8.05 -18.26
CA THR A 242 -3.35 9.19 -19.02
C THR A 242 -3.00 10.50 -18.35
N ALA A 243 -2.44 11.45 -19.09
CA ALA A 243 -2.09 12.78 -18.60
C ALA A 243 -1.21 12.77 -17.32
N CYS A 244 -0.36 11.75 -17.15
CA CYS A 244 0.56 11.66 -16.02
C CYS A 244 1.84 12.46 -16.27
N ILE A 245 2.45 12.93 -15.18
CA ILE A 245 3.68 13.73 -15.21
C ILE A 245 4.78 12.91 -14.58
N PHE A 246 5.79 12.52 -15.36
CA PHE A 246 6.99 11.83 -14.89
C PHE A 246 8.24 12.72 -14.95
N GLU A 247 8.12 14.00 -15.34
CA GLU A 247 9.24 14.90 -15.56
C GLU A 247 10.29 14.80 -14.42
N GLN A 248 11.56 14.58 -14.81
CA GLN A 248 12.70 14.41 -13.89
C GLN A 248 12.66 13.19 -12.95
N ALA A 249 11.68 12.29 -13.07
CA ALA A 249 11.67 11.04 -12.34
C ALA A 249 12.74 10.07 -12.88
N ASP A 250 13.38 9.31 -11.99
CA ASP A 250 14.28 8.21 -12.39
C ASP A 250 13.46 6.96 -12.68
N LEU A 251 13.38 6.59 -13.96
CA LEU A 251 12.63 5.45 -14.47
C LEU A 251 13.57 4.36 -15.03
N SER A 252 14.82 4.35 -14.59
CA SER A 252 15.81 3.35 -15.02
C SER A 252 15.30 1.93 -14.73
N SER A 253 15.33 1.07 -15.74
CA SER A 253 14.80 -0.30 -15.68
C SER A 253 13.32 -0.43 -15.32
N ALA A 254 12.52 0.63 -15.44
CA ALA A 254 11.06 0.54 -15.26
C ALA A 254 10.41 -0.27 -16.39
N ASN A 255 9.31 -0.96 -16.10
CA ASN A 255 8.64 -1.85 -17.04
C ASN A 255 7.20 -1.39 -17.31
N PHE A 256 6.96 -0.88 -18.51
CA PHE A 256 5.66 -0.46 -19.05
C PHE A 256 5.07 -1.46 -20.06
N GLN A 257 5.51 -2.72 -20.07
CA GLN A 257 5.08 -3.70 -21.05
C GLN A 257 3.55 -3.74 -21.19
N GLN A 258 3.07 -3.67 -22.44
CA GLN A 258 1.64 -3.70 -22.80
C GLN A 258 0.79 -2.58 -22.17
N ALA A 259 1.39 -1.51 -21.64
CA ALA A 259 0.64 -0.37 -21.10
C ALA A 259 -0.02 0.46 -22.21
N GLU A 260 -1.17 1.05 -21.89
CA GLU A 260 -1.82 2.08 -22.72
C GLU A 260 -1.51 3.45 -22.13
N ILE A 261 -0.73 4.27 -22.84
CA ILE A 261 -0.20 5.54 -22.34
C ILE A 261 -0.65 6.68 -23.26
N LYS A 262 -1.28 7.71 -22.70
CA LYS A 262 -1.78 8.87 -23.45
C LYS A 262 -1.37 10.19 -22.79
N ASP A 263 -0.94 11.14 -23.61
CA ASP A 263 -0.70 12.54 -23.24
C ASP A 263 0.18 12.71 -21.98
N SER A 264 1.14 11.79 -21.78
CA SER A 264 1.95 11.73 -20.56
C SER A 264 3.37 12.20 -20.83
N LYS A 265 3.97 12.87 -19.83
CA LYS A 265 5.23 13.59 -19.97
C LYS A 265 6.36 12.85 -19.29
N PHE A 266 7.37 12.45 -20.06
CA PHE A 266 8.60 11.79 -19.59
C PHE A 266 9.84 12.67 -19.82
N ALA A 267 9.65 13.96 -20.13
CA ALA A 267 10.74 14.83 -20.55
C ALA A 267 11.90 14.82 -19.53
N ALA A 268 13.12 14.65 -20.06
CA ALA A 268 14.37 14.58 -19.30
C ALA A 268 14.44 13.44 -18.25
N CYS A 269 13.62 12.39 -18.35
CA CYS A 269 13.75 11.20 -17.49
C CYS A 269 14.95 10.32 -17.90
N PRO A 270 15.72 9.80 -16.92
CA PRO A 270 16.51 8.59 -17.11
C PRO A 270 15.58 7.40 -17.37
N LEU A 271 15.68 6.80 -18.55
CA LEU A 271 14.88 5.66 -19.00
C LEU A 271 15.79 4.53 -19.50
N ALA A 272 17.04 4.51 -19.04
CA ALA A 272 18.00 3.50 -19.43
C ALA A 272 17.46 2.10 -19.03
N MET A 273 17.53 1.15 -19.96
CA MET A 273 17.01 -0.22 -19.79
C MET A 273 15.50 -0.31 -19.51
N ALA A 274 14.73 0.75 -19.73
CA ALA A 274 13.28 0.70 -19.55
C ALA A 274 12.59 -0.19 -20.60
N TRP A 275 11.54 -0.90 -20.18
CA TRP A 275 10.78 -1.80 -21.03
C TRP A 275 9.47 -1.16 -21.48
N PHE A 276 9.33 -0.91 -22.77
CA PHE A 276 8.14 -0.40 -23.44
C PHE A 276 7.61 -1.40 -24.48
N LYS A 277 7.87 -2.70 -24.30
CA LYS A 277 7.45 -3.73 -25.24
C LYS A 277 5.92 -3.72 -25.39
N GLY A 278 5.43 -3.58 -26.62
CA GLY A 278 4.01 -3.66 -26.94
C GLY A 278 3.14 -2.53 -26.40
N ILE A 279 3.71 -1.39 -25.97
CA ILE A 279 2.88 -0.27 -25.51
C ILE A 279 2.00 0.29 -26.62
N LYS A 280 0.87 0.89 -26.24
CA LYS A 280 0.09 1.80 -27.09
C LYS A 280 0.26 3.22 -26.58
N GLY A 281 1.14 3.98 -27.21
CA GLY A 281 1.48 5.36 -26.85
C GLY A 281 0.83 6.38 -27.80
N THR A 282 0.19 7.41 -27.25
CA THR A 282 -0.23 8.59 -28.05
C THR A 282 0.16 9.88 -27.33
N GLY A 283 0.78 10.82 -28.04
CA GLY A 283 1.12 12.14 -27.49
C GLY A 283 2.17 12.08 -26.37
N LEU A 284 3.04 11.07 -26.36
CA LEU A 284 4.04 10.91 -25.30
C LEU A 284 5.22 11.86 -25.52
N ASP A 285 5.67 12.51 -24.45
CA ASP A 285 6.85 13.37 -24.48
C ASP A 285 8.08 12.68 -23.87
N PHE A 286 8.92 12.12 -24.74
CA PHE A 286 10.24 11.55 -24.40
C PHE A 286 11.39 12.50 -24.75
N SER A 287 11.14 13.82 -24.84
CA SER A 287 12.21 14.74 -25.19
C SER A 287 13.31 14.77 -24.13
N GLN A 288 14.57 14.80 -24.57
CA GLN A 288 15.76 14.81 -23.71
C GLN A 288 15.89 13.60 -22.78
N CYS A 289 15.16 12.51 -23.03
CA CYS A 289 15.32 11.27 -22.26
C CYS A 289 16.62 10.54 -22.62
N ASP A 290 17.17 9.83 -21.64
CA ASP A 290 18.12 8.76 -21.90
C ASP A 290 17.39 7.43 -22.12
N LEU A 291 17.29 6.98 -23.38
CA LEU A 291 16.63 5.71 -23.74
C LEU A 291 17.64 4.59 -24.02
N SER A 292 18.89 4.73 -23.55
CA SER A 292 19.94 3.73 -23.76
C SER A 292 19.48 2.36 -23.28
N TYR A 293 19.59 1.34 -24.15
CA TYR A 293 19.17 -0.04 -23.90
C TYR A 293 17.67 -0.23 -23.61
N ALA A 294 16.85 0.81 -23.78
CA ALA A 294 15.40 0.66 -23.65
C ALA A 294 14.85 -0.21 -24.77
N ASN A 295 13.71 -0.85 -24.53
CA ASN A 295 13.11 -1.77 -25.48
C ASN A 295 11.68 -1.36 -25.82
N PHE A 296 11.48 -0.87 -27.03
CA PHE A 296 10.19 -0.47 -27.62
C PHE A 296 9.62 -1.54 -28.56
N SER A 297 10.14 -2.77 -28.56
CA SER A 297 9.71 -3.79 -29.53
C SER A 297 8.18 -3.92 -29.57
N TYR A 298 7.60 -3.96 -30.76
CA TYR A 298 6.15 -4.02 -30.99
C TYR A 298 5.32 -2.83 -30.46
N ALA A 299 5.95 -1.73 -30.03
CA ALA A 299 5.23 -0.55 -29.60
C ALA A 299 4.46 0.10 -30.76
N GLN A 300 3.29 0.64 -30.44
CA GLN A 300 2.48 1.49 -31.33
C GLN A 300 2.55 2.91 -30.81
N LEU A 301 3.15 3.82 -31.57
CA LEU A 301 3.45 5.19 -31.17
C LEU A 301 2.79 6.18 -32.13
N ASN A 302 1.96 7.08 -31.62
CA ASN A 302 1.34 8.14 -32.41
C ASN A 302 1.66 9.50 -31.80
N LYS A 303 2.15 10.46 -32.60
CA LYS A 303 2.45 11.83 -32.15
C LYS A 303 3.40 11.90 -30.95
N CYS A 304 4.34 10.97 -30.87
CA CYS A 304 5.31 10.94 -29.78
C CYS A 304 6.51 11.86 -30.08
N ASN A 305 7.02 12.53 -29.06
CA ASN A 305 8.15 13.44 -29.15
C ASN A 305 9.41 12.80 -28.57
N PHE A 306 10.42 12.54 -29.41
CA PHE A 306 11.73 12.02 -29.04
C PHE A 306 12.84 13.06 -29.28
N ASN A 307 12.51 14.35 -29.28
CA ASN A 307 13.49 15.39 -29.59
C ASN A 307 14.64 15.38 -28.57
N LYS A 308 15.88 15.38 -29.08
CA LYS A 308 17.12 15.39 -28.28
C LYS A 308 17.29 14.20 -27.32
N SER A 309 16.58 13.09 -27.50
CA SER A 309 16.82 11.87 -26.72
C SER A 309 18.03 11.09 -27.24
N THR A 310 18.60 10.21 -26.41
CA THR A 310 19.69 9.29 -26.77
C THR A 310 19.16 7.87 -26.97
N PHE A 311 19.79 7.11 -27.87
CA PHE A 311 19.28 5.81 -28.34
C PHE A 311 20.32 4.68 -28.37
N LEU A 312 21.28 4.68 -27.45
CA LEU A 312 22.35 3.67 -27.45
C LEU A 312 21.78 2.26 -27.30
N ARG A 313 21.84 1.45 -28.36
CA ARG A 313 21.31 0.06 -28.39
C ARG A 313 19.84 -0.04 -27.98
N THR A 314 19.05 0.99 -28.27
CA THR A 314 17.61 0.97 -28.01
C THR A 314 16.91 0.10 -29.05
N ASN A 315 16.10 -0.85 -28.59
CA ASN A 315 15.41 -1.80 -29.46
C ASN A 315 14.12 -1.19 -30.02
N PHE A 316 14.05 -1.05 -31.33
CA PHE A 316 12.91 -0.54 -32.12
C PHE A 316 12.34 -1.60 -33.09
N HIS A 317 12.61 -2.89 -32.82
CA HIS A 317 12.07 -4.00 -33.59
C HIS A 317 10.54 -3.95 -33.68
N ALA A 318 9.99 -4.02 -34.89
CA ALA A 318 8.55 -4.03 -35.16
C ALA A 318 7.76 -2.84 -34.57
N VAL A 319 8.42 -1.70 -34.32
CA VAL A 319 7.74 -0.48 -33.87
C VAL A 319 6.88 0.09 -34.99
N LYS A 320 5.60 0.33 -34.70
CA LYS A 320 4.69 1.09 -35.56
C LYS A 320 4.64 2.51 -35.04
N GLN A 321 5.02 3.48 -35.87
CA GLN A 321 5.06 4.88 -35.48
C GLN A 321 4.43 5.78 -36.54
N ASP A 322 3.69 6.79 -36.07
CA ASP A 322 3.00 7.79 -36.90
C ASP A 322 3.16 9.17 -36.25
N ASP A 323 3.44 10.20 -37.06
CA ASP A 323 3.63 11.59 -36.60
C ASP A 323 4.66 11.81 -35.46
N CYS A 324 5.66 10.92 -35.30
CA CYS A 324 6.68 11.04 -34.26
C CYS A 324 7.81 12.03 -34.64
N SER A 325 8.31 12.80 -33.66
CA SER A 325 9.38 13.79 -33.85
C SER A 325 10.72 13.33 -33.26
N TYR A 326 11.84 13.54 -33.97
CA TYR A 326 13.20 13.14 -33.57
C TYR A 326 14.22 14.29 -33.73
N LYS A 327 13.76 15.55 -33.68
CA LYS A 327 14.61 16.72 -33.93
C LYS A 327 15.76 16.76 -32.92
N GLY A 328 16.99 16.76 -33.44
CA GLY A 328 18.20 16.81 -32.63
C GLY A 328 18.54 15.51 -31.89
N ALA A 329 17.88 14.39 -32.20
CA ALA A 329 18.26 13.07 -31.69
C ALA A 329 19.09 12.28 -32.71
N ASP A 330 20.10 11.54 -32.25
CA ASP A 330 20.87 10.62 -33.08
C ASP A 330 20.26 9.22 -33.06
N LYS A 331 19.82 8.75 -34.22
CA LYS A 331 19.16 7.45 -34.41
C LYS A 331 20.11 6.35 -34.89
N SER A 332 21.39 6.65 -35.10
CA SER A 332 22.37 5.72 -35.68
C SER A 332 22.57 4.43 -34.87
N GLN A 333 22.24 4.45 -33.58
CA GLN A 333 22.41 3.34 -32.65
C GLN A 333 21.11 2.58 -32.33
N LEU A 334 20.01 2.92 -33.01
CA LEU A 334 18.77 2.17 -32.91
C LEU A 334 18.95 0.76 -33.48
N LEU A 335 18.46 -0.24 -32.75
CA LEU A 335 18.31 -1.60 -33.27
C LEU A 335 16.94 -1.67 -33.97
N THR A 336 16.94 -1.56 -35.29
CA THR A 336 15.72 -1.59 -36.11
C THR A 336 15.17 -3.01 -36.26
N THR A 337 14.03 -3.16 -36.92
CA THR A 337 13.42 -4.46 -37.22
C THR A 337 14.41 -5.40 -37.90
N ASP A 338 14.53 -6.59 -37.33
CA ASP A 338 15.26 -7.74 -37.88
C ASP A 338 14.25 -8.54 -38.73
N GLU A 339 14.53 -8.69 -40.01
CA GLU A 339 13.61 -9.32 -40.97
C GLU A 339 13.42 -10.82 -40.72
N GLU A 340 14.47 -11.53 -40.27
CA GLU A 340 14.39 -12.95 -39.96
C GLU A 340 13.55 -13.18 -38.70
N GLN A 341 13.78 -12.35 -37.68
CA GLN A 341 12.99 -12.35 -36.46
C GLN A 341 11.52 -12.03 -36.79
N GLN A 342 11.26 -10.97 -37.56
CA GLN A 342 9.92 -10.55 -37.95
C GLN A 342 9.15 -11.65 -38.69
N ALA A 343 9.80 -12.37 -39.60
CA ALA A 343 9.19 -13.50 -40.31
C ALA A 343 8.85 -14.69 -39.39
N MET A 344 9.63 -14.89 -38.32
CA MET A 344 9.33 -15.88 -37.28
C MET A 344 8.17 -15.43 -36.40
N ASP A 345 8.16 -14.15 -36.03
CA ASP A 345 7.12 -13.53 -35.21
C ASP A 345 5.75 -13.56 -35.92
N GLU A 346 5.71 -13.36 -37.24
CA GLU A 346 4.49 -13.51 -38.06
C GLU A 346 3.91 -14.93 -38.00
N LYS A 347 4.76 -15.95 -38.09
CA LYS A 347 4.34 -17.37 -37.96
C LYS A 347 3.82 -17.68 -36.56
N LEU A 348 4.41 -17.07 -35.52
CA LEU A 348 3.94 -17.21 -34.14
C LEU A 348 2.53 -16.61 -34.01
N ILE A 349 2.30 -15.42 -34.57
CA ILE A 349 1.00 -14.75 -34.56
C ILE A 349 -0.05 -15.60 -35.30
N GLU A 350 0.26 -16.15 -36.47
CA GLU A 350 -0.62 -17.08 -37.19
C GLU A 350 -0.99 -18.33 -36.37
N SER A 351 -0.10 -18.73 -35.46
CA SER A 351 -0.29 -19.86 -34.54
C SER A 351 -0.99 -19.45 -33.22
N GLY A 352 -1.44 -18.20 -33.08
CA GLY A 352 -2.11 -17.68 -31.89
C GLY A 352 -1.17 -17.31 -30.72
N VAL A 353 0.14 -17.22 -30.97
CA VAL A 353 1.15 -16.83 -29.98
C VAL A 353 1.52 -15.36 -30.17
N THR A 354 1.49 -14.57 -29.09
CA THR A 354 1.94 -13.17 -29.14
C THR A 354 3.46 -13.10 -28.94
N PRO A 355 4.23 -12.53 -29.89
CA PRO A 355 5.69 -12.44 -29.82
C PRO A 355 6.27 -11.62 -28.65
#